data_AF-A0A924KNP3-F1
#
_entry.id   AF-A0A924KNP3-F1
#
_cell.length_a   1.000
_cell.length_b   1.000
_cell.length_c   1.000
_cell.angle_alpha   90.00
_cell.angle_beta   90.00
_cell.angle_gamma   90.00
#
_symmetry.space_group_name_H-M   'P 1'
#
loop_
_entity.id
_entity.type
_entity.pdbx_description
1 polymer ?
#
loop_
_entity_poly.entity_id
_entity_poly.type
_entity_poly.pdbx_seq_one_letter_code
_entity_poly.pdbx_strand_id
1 'polypeptide(L)'
;MQPAPHKPQDRFNPGASTIGKHLIEQAEAKVKSDKAVAWAMNNLDVMMWLEENASTEFGNSLAHGLNKYGSLTERQSAAVRAKLDKLRIDASKPAVVAPTITVERIELAFRSAMDRGIKRPRMNLDTFKFKPAGGNSANAGGIYVTEDGEYLGKVMGGKFLKTRACSDDQQARIVAAASDPMAAAMAYGQRTGACAICGRELTAEESMARFVGPVCAEKYGF
;
A
#
# COMPACT_ATOMS: atom_id res chain seq x y z
N MET A 1 85.75 11.59 -59.68
CA MET A 1 84.39 11.56 -59.11
C MET A 1 84.36 10.54 -57.98
N GLN A 2 84.26 10.98 -56.74
CA GLN A 2 83.96 10.13 -55.58
C GLN A 2 82.71 10.71 -54.90
N PRO A 3 81.65 9.93 -54.67
CA PRO A 3 80.48 10.43 -53.95
C PRO A 3 80.73 10.41 -52.43
N ALA A 4 80.30 11.48 -51.76
CA ALA A 4 80.38 11.65 -50.32
C ALA A 4 79.42 10.70 -49.56
N PRO A 5 79.73 10.31 -48.30
CA PRO A 5 78.90 9.41 -47.52
C PRO A 5 77.64 10.11 -46.99
N HIS A 6 76.48 9.52 -47.29
CA HIS A 6 75.17 9.97 -46.84
C HIS A 6 74.99 9.60 -45.35
N LYS A 7 74.79 10.60 -44.46
CA LYS A 7 74.36 10.33 -43.08
C LYS A 7 72.90 9.85 -43.08
N PRO A 8 72.52 8.84 -42.26
CA PRO A 8 71.13 8.47 -42.08
C PRO A 8 70.43 9.54 -41.24
N GLN A 9 69.35 10.09 -41.77
CA GLN A 9 68.45 10.95 -41.01
C GLN A 9 67.46 10.03 -40.28
N ASP A 10 67.59 9.92 -38.96
CA ASP A 10 66.56 9.34 -38.10
C ASP A 10 65.29 10.18 -38.20
N ARG A 11 64.37 9.76 -39.07
CA ARG A 11 63.02 10.30 -39.11
C ARG A 11 62.21 9.60 -38.02
N PHE A 12 62.10 10.25 -36.87
CA PHE A 12 61.06 9.95 -35.90
C PHE A 12 59.69 9.99 -36.60
N ASN A 13 59.04 8.83 -36.75
CA ASN A 13 57.74 8.69 -37.41
C ASN A 13 56.62 8.87 -36.38
N PRO A 14 55.85 9.99 -36.40
CA PRO A 14 54.77 10.22 -35.43
C PRO A 14 53.57 9.27 -35.62
N GLY A 15 53.53 8.47 -36.70
CA GLY A 15 52.44 7.52 -37.00
C GLY A 15 52.42 6.24 -36.14
N ALA A 16 53.50 5.91 -35.43
CA ALA A 16 53.52 4.77 -34.50
C ALA A 16 52.66 5.03 -33.24
N SER A 17 52.24 6.27 -33.00
CA SER A 17 51.46 6.68 -31.81
C SER A 17 49.97 6.33 -31.89
N THR A 18 49.36 6.24 -33.09
CA THR A 18 47.89 6.10 -33.21
C THR A 18 47.41 4.66 -33.16
N ILE A 19 48.14 3.72 -33.80
CA ILE A 19 47.78 2.29 -33.79
C ILE A 19 47.94 1.71 -32.37
N GLY A 20 49.00 2.08 -31.66
CA GLY A 20 49.22 1.66 -30.27
C GLY A 20 48.12 2.15 -29.33
N LYS A 21 47.68 3.42 -29.47
CA LYS A 21 46.56 3.98 -28.70
C LYS A 21 45.26 3.23 -28.96
N HIS A 22 44.94 2.95 -30.22
CA HIS A 22 43.73 2.23 -30.58
C HIS A 22 43.70 0.78 -30.04
N LEU A 23 44.84 0.08 -30.07
CA LEU A 23 44.97 -1.26 -29.50
C LEU A 23 44.83 -1.26 -27.97
N ILE A 24 45.36 -0.23 -27.30
CA ILE A 24 45.19 -0.04 -25.84
C ILE A 24 43.71 0.24 -25.52
N GLU A 25 43.06 1.16 -26.24
CA GLU A 25 41.62 1.46 -26.07
C GLU A 25 40.74 0.21 -26.28
N GLN A 26 41.04 -0.60 -27.30
CA GLN A 26 40.33 -1.85 -27.54
C GLN A 26 40.55 -2.87 -26.41
N ALA A 27 41.78 -2.99 -25.89
CA ALA A 27 42.10 -3.86 -24.78
C ALA A 27 41.40 -3.41 -23.48
N GLU A 28 41.37 -2.11 -23.19
CA GLU A 28 40.66 -1.51 -22.06
C GLU A 28 39.15 -1.73 -22.15
N ALA A 29 38.57 -1.56 -23.35
CA ALA A 29 37.16 -1.83 -23.60
C ALA A 29 36.80 -3.31 -23.39
N LYS A 30 37.67 -4.23 -23.83
CA LYS A 30 37.50 -5.67 -23.62
C LYS A 30 37.56 -6.03 -22.14
N VAL A 31 38.56 -5.54 -21.40
CA VAL A 31 38.68 -5.78 -19.95
C VAL A 31 37.47 -5.24 -19.20
N LYS A 32 36.96 -4.06 -19.60
CA LYS A 32 35.75 -3.48 -19.03
C LYS A 32 34.52 -4.36 -19.30
N SER A 33 34.38 -4.89 -20.52
CA SER A 33 33.32 -5.81 -20.90
C SER A 33 33.38 -7.11 -20.09
N ASP A 34 34.56 -7.73 -19.98
CA ASP A 34 34.76 -8.98 -19.25
C ASP A 34 34.44 -8.80 -17.75
N LYS A 35 34.85 -7.66 -17.17
CA LYS A 35 34.48 -7.29 -15.80
C LYS A 35 32.98 -7.11 -15.62
N ALA A 36 32.30 -6.52 -16.60
CA ALA A 36 30.85 -6.33 -16.55
C ALA A 36 30.08 -7.65 -16.64
N VAL A 37 30.53 -8.56 -17.51
CA VAL A 37 29.97 -9.91 -17.60
C VAL A 37 30.17 -10.67 -16.29
N ALA A 38 31.39 -10.66 -15.73
CA ALA A 38 31.68 -11.31 -14.47
C ALA A 38 30.84 -10.74 -13.31
N TRP A 39 30.65 -9.42 -13.27
CA TRP A 39 29.80 -8.78 -12.26
C TRP A 39 28.33 -9.20 -12.41
N ALA A 40 27.79 -9.20 -13.63
CA ALA A 40 26.40 -9.58 -13.90
C ALA A 40 26.11 -11.05 -13.51
N MET A 41 27.03 -11.98 -13.83
CA MET A 41 26.89 -13.39 -13.46
C MET A 41 26.84 -13.62 -11.93
N ASN A 42 27.50 -12.76 -11.15
CA ASN A 42 27.48 -12.84 -9.68
C ASN A 42 26.34 -12.02 -9.04
N ASN A 43 25.57 -11.27 -9.83
CA ASN A 43 24.51 -10.39 -9.35
C ASN A 43 23.22 -10.57 -10.19
N LEU A 44 22.91 -11.82 -10.55
CA LEU A 44 21.76 -12.17 -11.39
C LEU A 44 20.44 -11.65 -10.80
N ASP A 45 20.28 -11.70 -9.47
CA ASP A 45 19.12 -11.17 -8.76
C ASP A 45 18.92 -9.66 -8.99
N VAL A 46 20.02 -8.90 -8.96
CA VAL A 46 20.03 -7.46 -9.22
C VAL A 46 19.78 -7.18 -10.70
N MET A 47 20.34 -7.99 -11.60
CA MET A 47 20.13 -7.85 -13.06
C MET A 47 18.66 -8.06 -13.44
N MET A 48 18.04 -9.13 -12.95
CA MET A 48 16.62 -9.40 -13.18
C MET A 48 15.74 -8.25 -12.68
N TRP A 49 16.02 -7.73 -11.48
CA TRP A 49 15.28 -6.60 -10.94
C TRP A 49 15.44 -5.34 -11.82
N LEU A 50 16.64 -5.10 -12.35
CA LEU A 50 16.90 -3.95 -13.23
C LEU A 50 16.18 -4.05 -14.57
N GLU A 51 16.10 -5.23 -15.17
CA GLU A 51 15.35 -5.44 -16.43
C GLU A 51 13.88 -5.01 -16.29
N GLU A 52 13.26 -5.34 -15.15
CA GLU A 52 11.87 -4.99 -14.86
C GLU A 52 11.69 -3.52 -14.45
N ASN A 53 12.73 -2.87 -13.90
CA ASN A 53 12.61 -1.58 -13.23
C ASN A 53 13.44 -0.46 -13.87
N ALA A 54 14.06 -0.68 -15.03
CA ALA A 54 14.91 0.30 -15.73
C ALA A 54 14.19 1.59 -16.12
N SER A 55 12.85 1.56 -16.22
CA SER A 55 12.00 2.73 -16.49
C SER A 55 11.75 3.60 -15.25
N THR A 56 12.01 3.10 -14.06
CA THR A 56 11.90 3.89 -12.82
C THR A 56 13.09 4.82 -12.67
N GLU A 57 12.93 5.97 -12.01
CA GLU A 57 14.03 6.93 -11.78
C GLU A 57 15.24 6.26 -11.10
N PHE A 58 14.98 5.42 -10.08
CA PHE A 58 16.03 4.69 -9.37
C PHE A 58 16.68 3.61 -10.25
N GLY A 59 15.89 2.80 -10.95
CA GLY A 59 16.42 1.76 -11.84
C GLY A 59 17.20 2.35 -13.02
N ASN A 60 16.74 3.47 -13.58
CA ASN A 60 17.43 4.19 -14.65
C ASN A 60 18.80 4.70 -14.20
N SER A 61 18.89 5.27 -12.98
CA SER A 61 20.16 5.71 -12.39
C SER A 61 21.16 4.57 -12.22
N LEU A 62 20.68 3.39 -11.79
CA LEU A 62 21.52 2.19 -11.67
C LEU A 62 21.95 1.64 -13.03
N ALA A 63 21.04 1.58 -14.01
CA ALA A 63 21.36 1.16 -15.37
C ALA A 63 22.40 2.08 -16.02
N HIS A 64 22.31 3.39 -15.80
CA HIS A 64 23.32 4.34 -16.23
C HIS A 64 24.68 4.08 -15.56
N GLY A 65 24.70 3.84 -14.25
CA GLY A 65 25.91 3.48 -13.52
C GLY A 65 26.55 2.18 -14.03
N LEU A 66 25.74 1.17 -14.33
CA LEU A 66 26.19 -0.11 -14.86
C LEU A 66 26.80 0.04 -16.26
N ASN A 67 26.14 0.79 -17.16
CA ASN A 67 26.67 1.09 -18.50
C ASN A 67 27.99 1.88 -18.43
N LYS A 68 28.10 2.80 -17.46
CA LYS A 68 29.28 3.66 -17.32
C LYS A 68 30.46 2.91 -16.71
N TYR A 69 30.26 2.14 -15.65
CA TYR A 69 31.33 1.58 -14.82
C TYR A 69 31.49 0.05 -14.94
N GLY A 70 30.55 -0.65 -15.57
CA GLY A 70 30.54 -2.11 -15.70
C GLY A 70 30.19 -2.84 -14.40
N SER A 71 29.89 -2.14 -13.32
CA SER A 71 29.50 -2.74 -12.05
C SER A 71 28.73 -1.73 -11.21
N LEU A 72 27.85 -2.23 -10.33
CA LEU A 72 27.32 -1.42 -9.23
C LEU A 72 28.18 -1.59 -7.98
N THR A 73 28.17 -0.56 -7.14
CA THR A 73 28.76 -0.62 -5.80
C THR A 73 27.99 -1.58 -4.90
N GLU A 74 28.64 -2.11 -3.86
CA GLU A 74 27.99 -2.99 -2.87
C GLU A 74 26.73 -2.36 -2.26
N ARG A 75 26.76 -1.05 -1.98
CA ARG A 75 25.61 -0.32 -1.44
C ARG A 75 24.44 -0.27 -2.41
N GLN A 76 24.71 -0.11 -3.71
CA GLN A 76 23.67 -0.11 -4.75
C GLN A 76 23.06 -1.51 -4.90
N SER A 77 23.88 -2.56 -4.95
CA SER A 77 23.39 -3.95 -4.97
C SER A 77 22.59 -4.30 -3.72
N ALA A 78 23.05 -3.87 -2.53
CA ALA A 78 22.34 -4.08 -1.27
C ALA A 78 20.99 -3.36 -1.24
N ALA A 79 20.89 -2.16 -1.80
CA ALA A 79 19.62 -1.43 -1.89
C ALA A 79 18.59 -2.15 -2.78
N VAL A 80 19.04 -2.75 -3.89
CA VAL A 80 18.18 -3.59 -4.74
C VAL A 80 17.75 -4.86 -4.00
N ARG A 81 18.67 -5.54 -3.31
CA ARG A 81 18.35 -6.73 -2.51
C ARG A 81 17.38 -6.45 -1.38
N ALA A 82 17.51 -5.33 -0.69
CA ALA A 82 16.54 -4.90 0.32
C ALA A 82 15.12 -4.72 -0.26
N LYS A 83 15.00 -4.25 -1.51
CA LYS A 83 13.70 -4.18 -2.21
C LYS A 83 13.18 -5.58 -2.55
N LEU A 84 14.03 -6.48 -3.05
CA LEU A 84 13.66 -7.86 -3.32
C LEU A 84 13.21 -8.60 -2.06
N ASP A 85 13.93 -8.42 -0.95
CA ASP A 85 13.59 -9.01 0.34
C ASP A 85 12.29 -8.45 0.88
N LYS A 86 12.03 -7.14 0.71
CA LYS A 86 10.74 -6.56 1.03
C LYS A 86 9.61 -7.18 0.19
N LEU A 87 9.81 -7.36 -1.12
CA LEU A 87 8.82 -8.01 -1.98
C LEU A 87 8.58 -9.46 -1.56
N ARG A 88 9.65 -10.21 -1.21
CA ARG A 88 9.55 -11.57 -0.69
C ARG A 88 8.79 -11.62 0.64
N ILE A 89 9.10 -10.71 1.57
CA ILE A 89 8.41 -10.58 2.85
C ILE A 89 6.93 -10.22 2.62
N ASP A 90 6.64 -9.29 1.72
CA ASP A 90 5.27 -8.90 1.40
C ASP A 90 4.49 -10.04 0.73
N ALA A 91 5.16 -10.86 -0.09
CA ALA A 91 4.59 -12.07 -0.69
C ALA A 91 4.48 -13.27 0.27
N SER A 92 5.37 -13.36 1.26
CA SER A 92 5.41 -14.44 2.26
C SER A 92 4.57 -14.13 3.49
N LYS A 93 4.11 -12.88 3.66
CA LYS A 93 3.06 -12.58 4.62
C LYS A 93 1.87 -13.47 4.25
N PRO A 94 1.45 -14.41 5.11
CA PRO A 94 0.21 -15.11 4.87
C PRO A 94 -0.84 -14.03 4.63
N ALA A 95 -1.54 -14.11 3.50
CA ALA A 95 -2.81 -13.42 3.39
C ALA A 95 -3.56 -13.83 4.64
N VAL A 96 -3.73 -12.90 5.58
CA VAL A 96 -4.48 -13.18 6.79
C VAL A 96 -5.87 -13.47 6.28
N VAL A 97 -6.17 -14.75 6.07
CA VAL A 97 -7.53 -15.25 5.91
C VAL A 97 -8.10 -15.23 7.33
N ALA A 98 -8.17 -14.02 7.88
CA ALA A 98 -9.23 -13.71 8.80
C ALA A 98 -10.52 -14.08 8.06
N PRO A 99 -11.54 -14.61 8.75
CA PRO A 99 -12.89 -14.57 8.18
C PRO A 99 -13.05 -13.18 7.59
N THR A 100 -13.55 -13.07 6.36
CA THR A 100 -13.74 -11.76 5.75
C THR A 100 -14.83 -11.07 6.58
N ILE A 101 -14.43 -10.42 7.67
CA ILE A 101 -15.28 -9.60 8.51
C ILE A 101 -15.47 -8.34 7.69
N THR A 102 -16.25 -8.45 6.62
CA THR A 102 -16.60 -7.30 5.81
C THR A 102 -17.57 -6.48 6.61
N VAL A 103 -17.26 -5.19 6.74
CA VAL A 103 -18.15 -4.21 7.35
C VAL A 103 -19.17 -3.70 6.32
N GLU A 104 -19.48 -4.52 5.31
CA GLU A 104 -20.45 -4.22 4.25
C GLU A 104 -21.88 -4.22 4.78
N ARG A 105 -22.16 -5.04 5.81
CA ARG A 105 -23.51 -5.13 6.41
C ARG A 105 -23.95 -3.80 7.01
N ILE A 106 -23.06 -3.08 7.70
CA ILE A 106 -23.40 -1.74 8.21
C ILE A 106 -23.61 -0.73 7.08
N GLU A 107 -22.84 -0.82 5.98
CA GLU A 107 -23.06 0.05 4.81
C GLU A 107 -24.44 -0.21 4.17
N LEU A 108 -24.82 -1.49 4.02
CA LEU A 108 -26.15 -1.87 3.53
C LEU A 108 -27.27 -1.38 4.45
N ALA A 109 -27.09 -1.48 5.76
CA ALA A 109 -28.08 -1.03 6.74
C ALA A 109 -28.30 0.49 6.66
N PHE A 110 -27.22 1.28 6.60
CA PHE A 110 -27.32 2.73 6.42
C PHE A 110 -27.93 3.12 5.06
N ARG A 111 -27.59 2.39 3.99
CA ARG A 111 -28.20 2.60 2.66
C ARG A 111 -29.71 2.35 2.71
N SER A 112 -30.12 1.21 3.28
CA SER A 112 -31.54 0.85 3.45
C SER A 112 -32.30 1.91 4.23
N ALA A 113 -31.70 2.43 5.31
CA ALA A 113 -32.26 3.52 6.10
C ALA A 113 -32.48 4.79 5.28
N MET A 114 -31.50 5.19 4.46
CA MET A 114 -31.59 6.36 3.59
C MET A 114 -32.65 6.17 2.50
N ASP A 115 -32.66 5.01 1.83
CA ASP A 115 -33.62 4.66 0.77
C ASP A 115 -35.06 4.65 1.29
N ARG A 116 -35.26 4.26 2.56
CA ARG A 116 -36.55 4.30 3.27
C ARG A 116 -36.83 5.65 3.95
N GLY A 117 -36.13 6.71 3.55
CA GLY A 117 -36.44 8.11 3.88
C GLY A 117 -35.92 8.59 5.23
N ILE A 118 -35.01 7.87 5.91
CA ILE A 118 -34.34 8.41 7.10
C ILE A 118 -33.34 9.49 6.66
N LYS A 119 -33.67 10.75 6.92
CA LYS A 119 -32.83 11.91 6.56
C LYS A 119 -31.48 11.98 7.29
N ARG A 120 -31.41 11.45 8.52
CA ARG A 120 -30.23 11.49 9.39
C ARG A 120 -30.06 10.15 10.11
N PRO A 121 -29.69 9.08 9.39
CA PRO A 121 -29.53 7.77 9.98
C PRO A 121 -28.36 7.79 10.97
N ARG A 122 -28.51 7.06 12.07
CA ARG A 122 -27.50 6.86 13.10
C ARG A 122 -27.69 5.53 13.79
N MET A 123 -26.62 4.96 14.35
CA MET A 123 -26.69 3.80 15.23
C MET A 123 -25.71 3.97 16.38
N ASN A 124 -26.15 3.65 17.60
CA ASN A 124 -25.29 3.45 18.76
C ASN A 124 -25.06 1.94 18.88
N LEU A 125 -23.87 1.48 18.54
CA LEU A 125 -23.50 0.07 18.62
C LEU A 125 -22.31 -0.04 19.57
N ASP A 126 -22.45 -0.87 20.58
CA ASP A 126 -21.58 -0.85 21.75
C ASP A 126 -21.52 0.53 22.43
N THR A 127 -20.35 1.15 22.53
CA THR A 127 -20.12 2.53 23.00
C THR A 127 -19.98 3.52 21.84
N PHE A 128 -19.99 3.03 20.60
CA PHE A 128 -19.71 3.82 19.40
C PHE A 128 -20.97 4.37 18.75
N LYS A 129 -20.86 5.59 18.24
CA LYS A 129 -21.87 6.22 17.38
C LYS A 129 -21.43 6.17 15.92
N PHE A 130 -22.29 5.58 15.10
CA PHE A 130 -22.16 5.49 13.65
C PHE A 130 -23.10 6.52 13.00
N LYS A 131 -22.59 7.31 12.05
CA LYS A 131 -23.38 8.29 11.28
C LYS A 131 -22.79 8.49 9.88
N PRO A 132 -23.57 8.82 8.84
CA PRO A 132 -23.02 9.15 7.54
C PRO A 132 -22.08 10.34 7.62
N ALA A 133 -21.04 10.31 6.81
CA ALA A 133 -20.26 11.47 6.46
C ALA A 133 -21.15 12.50 5.73
N GLY A 134 -20.82 13.78 5.85
CA GLY A 134 -21.53 14.82 5.12
C GLY A 134 -21.42 14.61 3.60
N GLY A 135 -22.51 14.81 2.87
CA GLY A 135 -22.55 14.61 1.41
C GLY A 135 -21.55 15.47 0.63
N ASN A 136 -21.18 16.63 1.17
CA ASN A 136 -20.18 17.54 0.59
C ASN A 136 -18.76 17.33 1.15
N SER A 137 -18.54 16.31 1.98
CA SER A 137 -17.22 16.03 2.53
C SER A 137 -16.39 15.21 1.55
N ALA A 138 -15.05 15.29 1.67
CA ALA A 138 -14.14 14.37 0.96
C ALA A 138 -14.39 12.88 1.27
N ASN A 139 -15.24 12.59 2.26
CA ASN A 139 -15.61 11.26 2.71
C ASN A 139 -17.08 10.93 2.38
N ALA A 140 -17.71 11.62 1.42
CA ALA A 140 -19.08 11.35 1.00
C ALA A 140 -19.31 9.84 0.78
N GLY A 141 -20.43 9.32 1.29
CA GLY A 141 -20.75 7.89 1.26
C GLY A 141 -20.12 7.05 2.37
N GLY A 142 -19.21 7.60 3.18
CA GLY A 142 -18.65 6.91 4.35
C GLY A 142 -19.56 6.97 5.58
N ILE A 143 -19.30 6.09 6.54
CA ILE A 143 -19.95 6.10 7.86
C ILE A 143 -18.90 6.41 8.91
N TYR A 144 -18.98 7.56 9.54
CA TYR A 144 -18.11 7.97 10.63
C TYR A 144 -18.43 7.20 11.91
N VAL A 145 -17.37 6.86 12.63
CA VAL A 145 -17.41 6.20 13.93
C VAL A 145 -16.79 7.12 14.97
N THR A 146 -17.54 7.40 16.02
CA THR A 146 -17.10 8.25 17.13
C THR A 146 -17.42 7.61 18.47
N GLU A 147 -16.58 7.81 19.48
CA GLU A 147 -16.82 7.44 20.88
C GLU A 147 -16.60 8.70 21.73
N ASP A 148 -17.55 9.04 22.60
CA ASP A 148 -17.49 10.24 23.45
C ASP A 148 -17.14 11.56 22.74
N GLY A 149 -17.48 11.65 21.45
CA GLY A 149 -17.22 12.80 20.59
C GLY A 149 -15.89 12.75 19.83
N GLU A 150 -14.98 11.85 20.19
CA GLU A 150 -13.72 11.62 19.49
C GLU A 150 -13.94 10.84 18.19
N TYR A 151 -13.27 11.25 17.11
CA TYR A 151 -13.37 10.61 15.80
C TYR A 151 -12.35 9.48 15.64
N LEU A 152 -12.85 8.24 15.64
CA LEU A 152 -12.04 7.03 15.60
C LEU A 152 -11.78 6.52 14.18
N GLY A 153 -12.59 6.94 13.20
CA GLY A 153 -12.41 6.55 11.81
C GLY A 153 -13.71 6.46 11.05
N LYS A 154 -13.65 5.79 9.90
CA LYS A 154 -14.80 5.60 9.02
C LYS A 154 -14.90 4.20 8.44
N VAL A 155 -16.12 3.73 8.24
CA VAL A 155 -16.41 2.60 7.35
C VAL A 155 -16.64 3.14 5.94
N MET A 156 -15.91 2.59 4.96
CA MET A 156 -16.04 2.94 3.56
C MET A 156 -15.46 1.83 2.68
N GLY A 157 -16.25 1.35 1.71
CA GLY A 157 -15.84 0.33 0.75
C GLY A 157 -15.56 -1.01 1.43
N GLY A 158 -16.47 -1.43 2.33
CA GLY A 158 -16.36 -2.69 3.06
C GLY A 158 -15.23 -2.77 4.09
N LYS A 159 -14.56 -1.66 4.39
CA LYS A 159 -13.41 -1.59 5.31
C LYS A 159 -13.61 -0.52 6.37
N PHE A 160 -13.09 -0.78 7.57
CA PHE A 160 -12.91 0.25 8.59
C PHE A 160 -11.52 0.88 8.47
N LEU A 161 -11.48 2.19 8.25
CA LEU A 161 -10.28 3.00 8.13
C LEU A 161 -10.11 3.79 9.43
N LYS A 162 -9.25 3.29 10.31
CA LYS A 162 -9.02 3.87 11.64
C LYS A 162 -8.14 5.13 11.59
N THR A 163 -8.33 6.02 12.57
CA THR A 163 -7.39 7.10 12.89
C THR A 163 -6.32 6.60 13.87
N ARG A 164 -5.33 7.46 14.18
CA ARG A 164 -4.33 7.16 15.22
C ARG A 164 -4.91 7.16 16.63
N ALA A 165 -6.06 7.81 16.84
CA ALA A 165 -6.75 7.86 18.13
C ALA A 165 -7.47 6.54 18.46
N CYS A 166 -7.77 5.72 17.45
CA CYS A 166 -8.42 4.43 17.63
C CYS A 166 -7.40 3.36 18.06
N SER A 167 -7.55 2.86 19.28
CA SER A 167 -6.82 1.70 19.78
C SER A 167 -7.17 0.42 19.00
N ASP A 168 -6.34 -0.61 19.13
CA ASP A 168 -6.58 -1.90 18.48
C ASP A 168 -7.82 -2.61 19.06
N ASP A 169 -8.07 -2.43 20.36
CA ASP A 169 -9.26 -2.93 21.03
C ASP A 169 -10.55 -2.22 20.56
N GLN A 170 -10.53 -0.89 20.45
CA GLN A 170 -11.63 -0.14 19.82
C GLN A 170 -11.87 -0.60 18.38
N GLN A 171 -10.79 -0.77 17.60
CA GLN A 171 -10.88 -1.26 16.23
C GLN A 171 -11.57 -2.62 16.14
N ALA A 172 -11.18 -3.57 17.02
CA ALA A 172 -11.78 -4.90 17.04
C ALA A 172 -13.27 -4.84 17.36
N ARG A 173 -13.68 -4.05 18.37
CA ARG A 173 -15.10 -3.89 18.72
C ARG A 173 -15.91 -3.19 17.62
N ILE A 174 -15.36 -2.17 16.96
CA ILE A 174 -16.00 -1.48 15.84
C ILE A 174 -16.24 -2.45 14.68
N VAL A 175 -15.22 -3.25 14.33
CA VAL A 175 -15.31 -4.24 13.25
C VAL A 175 -16.32 -5.35 13.58
N ALA A 176 -16.34 -5.83 14.83
CA ALA A 176 -17.34 -6.79 15.29
C ALA A 176 -18.76 -6.21 15.19
N ALA A 177 -18.98 -5.00 15.72
CA ALA A 177 -20.29 -4.34 15.65
C ALA A 177 -20.76 -4.04 14.22
N ALA A 178 -19.83 -3.66 13.34
CA ALA A 178 -20.15 -3.30 11.96
C ALA A 178 -20.40 -4.51 11.03
N SER A 179 -19.88 -5.68 11.39
CA SER A 179 -20.10 -6.92 10.63
C SER A 179 -21.41 -7.62 10.98
N ASP A 180 -21.96 -7.39 12.18
CA ASP A 180 -23.32 -7.76 12.55
C ASP A 180 -24.04 -6.61 13.27
N PRO A 181 -24.47 -5.58 12.52
CA PRO A 181 -25.07 -4.39 13.13
C PRO A 181 -26.43 -4.68 13.80
N MET A 182 -27.14 -5.73 13.38
CA MET A 182 -28.39 -6.14 14.03
C MET A 182 -28.11 -6.74 15.40
N ALA A 183 -27.23 -7.73 15.48
CA ALA A 183 -26.85 -8.33 16.75
C ALA A 183 -26.27 -7.29 17.72
N ALA A 184 -25.44 -6.38 17.23
CA ALA A 184 -24.89 -5.29 18.02
C ALA A 184 -25.96 -4.29 18.50
N ALA A 185 -26.97 -3.99 17.68
CA ALA A 185 -28.10 -3.13 18.05
C ALA A 185 -28.98 -3.78 19.14
N MET A 186 -29.22 -5.09 19.03
CA MET A 186 -29.95 -5.85 20.05
C MET A 186 -29.18 -5.90 21.37
N ALA A 187 -27.87 -6.17 21.34
CA ALA A 187 -27.03 -6.17 22.54
C ALA A 187 -27.02 -4.79 23.23
N TYR A 188 -26.99 -3.71 22.44
CA TYR A 188 -27.12 -2.35 22.97
C TYR A 188 -28.47 -2.14 23.67
N GLY A 189 -29.58 -2.53 23.03
CA GLY A 189 -30.91 -2.37 23.62
C GLY A 189 -31.13 -3.23 24.87
N GLN A 190 -30.58 -4.43 24.89
CA GLN A 190 -30.61 -5.31 26.05
C GLN A 190 -29.86 -4.70 27.25
N ARG A 191 -28.70 -4.08 26.99
CA ARG A 191 -27.89 -3.46 28.04
C ARG A 191 -28.46 -2.13 28.55
N THR A 192 -29.07 -1.34 27.66
CA THR A 192 -29.44 0.05 27.97
C THR A 192 -30.93 0.27 28.17
N GLY A 193 -31.78 -0.67 27.75
CA GLY A 193 -33.23 -0.48 27.68
C GLY A 193 -33.67 0.49 26.57
N ALA A 194 -32.77 0.97 25.71
CA ALA A 194 -33.07 1.95 24.68
C ALA A 194 -32.68 1.46 23.27
N CYS A 195 -33.46 1.84 22.26
CA CYS A 195 -33.20 1.48 20.88
C CYS A 195 -31.87 2.07 20.39
N ALA A 196 -30.95 1.23 19.90
CA ALA A 196 -29.68 1.63 19.29
C ALA A 196 -29.79 2.68 18.17
N ILE A 197 -30.92 2.71 17.44
CA ILE A 197 -31.11 3.56 16.27
C ILE A 197 -31.71 4.92 16.66
N CYS A 198 -32.86 4.91 17.32
CA CYS A 198 -33.60 6.14 17.63
C CYS A 198 -33.37 6.66 19.07
N GLY A 199 -32.77 5.86 19.96
CA GLY A 199 -32.50 6.21 21.35
C GLY A 199 -33.73 6.28 22.26
N ARG A 200 -34.92 5.88 21.77
CA ARG A 200 -36.12 5.79 22.60
C ARG A 200 -36.06 4.57 23.50
N GLU A 201 -36.58 4.70 24.71
CA GLU A 201 -36.78 3.59 25.64
C GLU A 201 -37.70 2.52 25.01
N LEU A 202 -37.34 1.26 25.21
CA LEU A 202 -38.06 0.10 24.70
C LEU A 202 -39.13 -0.31 25.71
N THR A 203 -40.33 0.28 25.57
CA THR A 203 -41.44 0.03 26.51
C THR A 203 -42.51 -0.91 25.97
N ALA A 204 -42.65 -1.00 24.64
CA ALA A 204 -43.58 -1.93 24.02
C ALA A 204 -43.06 -3.37 24.11
N GLU A 205 -43.94 -4.33 24.38
CA GLU A 205 -43.59 -5.75 24.55
C GLU A 205 -42.77 -6.31 23.38
N GLU A 206 -43.16 -6.02 22.14
CA GLU A 206 -42.41 -6.42 20.94
C GLU A 206 -41.00 -5.80 20.89
N SER A 207 -40.86 -4.55 21.33
CA SER A 207 -39.58 -3.84 21.35
C SER A 207 -38.66 -4.36 22.46
N MET A 208 -39.22 -4.78 23.60
CA MET A 208 -38.48 -5.45 24.66
C MET A 208 -38.04 -6.85 24.24
N ALA A 209 -38.89 -7.61 23.55
CA ALA A 209 -38.56 -8.95 23.06
C ALA A 209 -37.42 -8.94 22.02
N ARG A 210 -37.39 -7.91 21.16
CA ARG A 210 -36.37 -7.78 20.11
C ARG A 210 -35.17 -6.93 20.51
N PHE A 211 -35.22 -6.22 21.64
CA PHE A 211 -34.23 -5.24 22.06
C PHE A 211 -33.93 -4.13 21.02
N VAL A 212 -34.83 -3.92 20.07
CA VAL A 212 -34.76 -2.88 19.04
C VAL A 212 -36.18 -2.51 18.61
N GLY A 213 -36.43 -1.22 18.36
CA GLY A 213 -37.74 -0.78 17.91
C GLY A 213 -38.08 -1.35 16.52
N PRO A 214 -39.27 -1.95 16.30
CA PRO A 214 -39.60 -2.68 15.08
C PRO A 214 -39.52 -1.81 13.81
N VAL A 215 -40.00 -0.56 13.89
CA VAL A 215 -39.91 0.41 12.78
C VAL A 215 -38.46 0.77 12.46
N CYS A 216 -37.58 0.79 13.46
CA CYS A 216 -36.17 1.09 13.24
C CYS A 216 -35.47 -0.11 12.57
N ALA A 217 -35.73 -1.33 13.05
CA ALA A 217 -35.22 -2.56 12.44
C ALA A 217 -35.62 -2.66 10.96
N GLU A 218 -36.91 -2.50 10.66
CA GLU A 218 -37.43 -2.55 9.30
C GLU A 218 -36.77 -1.51 8.38
N LYS A 219 -36.60 -0.27 8.87
CA LYS A 219 -35.95 0.79 8.09
C LYS A 219 -34.47 0.53 7.82
N TYR A 220 -33.78 -0.16 8.71
CA TYR A 220 -32.38 -0.53 8.55
C TYR A 220 -32.19 -1.87 7.82
N GLY A 221 -33.29 -2.55 7.44
CA GLY A 221 -33.23 -3.81 6.71
C GLY A 221 -32.82 -5.01 7.58
N PHE A 222 -33.15 -4.95 8.87
CA PHE A 222 -33.04 -6.06 9.81
C PHE A 222 -34.32 -6.89 9.84
#